data_AF-A0A3D6BTR6-F1
#
_entry.id   AF-A0A3D6BTR6-F1
#
_cell.length_a   1.000
_cell.length_b   1.000
_cell.length_c   1.000
_cell.angle_alpha   90.00
_cell.angle_beta   90.00
_cell.angle_gamma   90.00
#
_symmetry.space_group_name_H-M   'P 1'
#
loop_
_entity.id
_entity.type
_entity.pdbx_description
1 polymer ?
#
loop_
_entity_poly.entity_id
_entity_poly.type
_entity_poly.pdbx_seq_one_letter_code
_entity_poly.pdbx_strand_id
1 'polypeptide(L)'
;GLNNLLCPVIIYMIVILSMATTAFLRQGQVAKNSYILVFVGAILFMISDSILALNKFYQPLPFTDFSIMFTYGFAQLFIVLGLLKQP
;
A
#
# COMPACT_ATOMS: atom_id res chain seq x y z
N GLY A 1 12.03 23.38 0.85
CA GLY A 1 11.50 23.33 -0.52
C GLY A 1 11.39 21.90 -0.99
N LEU A 2 10.39 21.59 -1.82
CA LEU A 2 10.06 20.26 -2.35
C LEU A 2 11.29 19.43 -2.81
N ASN A 3 12.33 20.12 -3.30
CA ASN A 3 13.62 19.54 -3.71
C ASN A 3 14.28 18.60 -2.69
N ASN A 4 14.15 18.83 -1.37
CA ASN A 4 14.79 17.97 -0.37
C ASN A 4 13.97 16.70 -0.03
N LEU A 5 12.70 16.67 -0.43
CA LEU A 5 11.79 15.54 -0.18
C LEU A 5 11.56 14.69 -1.44
N LEU A 6 11.91 15.17 -2.62
CA LEU A 6 11.78 14.42 -3.88
C LEU A 6 12.54 13.10 -3.86
N CYS A 7 13.79 13.10 -3.40
CA CYS A 7 14.60 11.87 -3.34
C CYS A 7 13.98 10.82 -2.39
N PRO A 8 13.61 11.16 -1.13
CA PRO A 8 12.83 10.27 -0.27
C PRO A 8 11.54 9.74 -0.89
N VAL A 9 10.78 10.59 -1.59
CA VAL A 9 9.51 10.20 -2.22
C VAL A 9 9.75 9.22 -3.37
N ILE A 10 10.77 9.42 -4.19
CA ILE A 10 11.10 8.51 -5.29
C ILE A 10 11.48 7.13 -4.74
N ILE A 11 12.33 7.08 -3.71
CA ILE A 11 12.69 5.81 -3.05
C ILE A 11 11.43 5.13 -2.50
N TYR A 12 10.55 5.89 -1.85
CA TYR A 12 9.30 5.38 -1.31
C TYR A 12 8.37 4.80 -2.39
N MET A 13 8.22 5.52 -3.51
CA MET A 13 7.42 5.06 -4.65
C MET A 13 7.97 3.78 -5.25
N ILE A 14 9.31 3.65 -5.38
CA ILE A 14 9.94 2.42 -5.85
C ILE A 14 9.63 1.25 -4.91
N VAL A 15 9.70 1.45 -3.59
CA VAL A 15 9.37 0.42 -2.60
C VAL A 15 7.91 -0.02 -2.72
N ILE A 16 6.96 0.92 -2.79
CA ILE A 16 5.53 0.57 -2.94
C ILE A 16 5.27 -0.16 -4.26
N LEU A 17 5.84 0.32 -5.37
CA LEU A 17 5.70 -0.34 -6.66
C LEU A 17 6.32 -1.74 -6.67
N SER A 18 7.46 -1.93 -6.00
CA SER A 18 8.06 -3.27 -5.81
C SER A 18 7.14 -4.19 -4.99
N MET A 19 6.46 -3.67 -3.98
CA MET A 19 5.49 -4.42 -3.17
C MET A 19 4.25 -4.79 -4.00
N ALA A 20 3.71 -3.86 -4.78
CA ALA A 20 2.57 -4.11 -5.65
C ALA A 20 2.91 -5.11 -6.77
N THR A 21 4.09 -4.99 -7.38
CA THR A 21 4.56 -5.92 -8.42
C THR A 21 4.83 -7.31 -7.86
N THR A 22 5.45 -7.44 -6.68
CA THR A 22 5.64 -8.75 -6.02
C THR A 22 4.30 -9.37 -5.60
N ALA A 23 3.35 -8.57 -5.11
CA ALA A 23 1.98 -9.03 -4.87
C ALA A 23 1.30 -9.52 -6.15
N PHE A 24 1.51 -8.83 -7.28
CA PHE A 24 1.00 -9.24 -8.60
C PHE A 24 1.69 -10.49 -9.13
N LEU A 25 3.02 -10.63 -8.99
CA LEU A 25 3.79 -11.79 -9.43
C LEU A 25 3.42 -13.08 -8.69
N ARG A 26 2.80 -12.99 -7.50
CA ARG A 26 2.21 -14.15 -6.82
C ARG A 26 1.04 -14.78 -7.60
N GLN A 27 0.55 -14.14 -8.67
CA GLN A 27 -0.46 -14.68 -9.56
C GLN A 27 0.04 -15.99 -10.21
N GLY A 28 -0.50 -17.12 -9.77
CA GLY A 28 -0.20 -18.45 -10.32
C GLY A 28 0.85 -19.25 -9.56
N GLN A 29 1.55 -18.67 -8.59
CA GLN A 29 2.48 -19.42 -7.72
C GLN A 29 1.85 -19.84 -6.38
N VAL A 30 0.80 -19.16 -5.94
CA VAL A 30 0.11 -19.43 -4.67
C VAL A 30 -1.38 -19.70 -4.90
N ALA A 31 -2.04 -20.28 -3.90
CA ALA A 31 -3.48 -20.49 -3.92
C ALA A 31 -4.20 -19.19 -4.31
N LYS A 32 -5.15 -19.26 -5.25
CA LYS A 32 -5.91 -18.09 -5.77
C LYS A 32 -6.44 -17.21 -4.63
N ASN A 33 -6.88 -17.81 -3.54
CA ASN A 33 -7.41 -17.10 -2.37
C ASN A 33 -6.34 -16.27 -1.64
N SER A 34 -5.12 -16.80 -1.50
CA SER A 34 -3.96 -16.10 -0.91
C SER A 34 -3.49 -14.96 -1.81
N TYR A 35 -3.48 -15.16 -3.13
CA TYR A 35 -3.16 -14.11 -4.10
C TYR A 35 -4.14 -12.95 -4.02
N ILE A 36 -5.45 -13.22 -4.08
CA ILE A 36 -6.49 -12.18 -4.07
C ILE A 36 -6.41 -11.34 -2.79
N LEU A 37 -6.24 -11.99 -1.63
CA LEU A 37 -6.10 -11.29 -0.34
C LEU A 37 -4.93 -10.31 -0.34
N VAL A 38 -3.72 -10.76 -0.73
CA VAL A 38 -2.55 -9.87 -0.76
C VAL A 38 -2.66 -8.79 -1.83
N PHE A 39 -3.26 -9.09 -2.99
CA PHE A 39 -3.46 -8.11 -4.06
C PHE A 39 -4.44 -7.00 -3.63
N VAL A 40 -5.57 -7.37 -3.01
CA VAL A 40 -6.52 -6.41 -2.43
C VAL A 40 -5.85 -5.58 -1.33
N GLY A 41 -5.06 -6.22 -0.46
CA GLY A 41 -4.27 -5.52 0.56
C GLY A 41 -3.26 -4.53 -0.02
N ALA A 42 -2.55 -4.90 -1.08
CA ALA A 42 -1.60 -4.02 -1.78
C ALA A 42 -2.30 -2.82 -2.42
N ILE A 43 -3.49 -3.01 -3.01
CA ILE A 43 -4.30 -1.90 -3.56
C ILE A 43 -4.71 -0.93 -2.44
N LEU A 44 -5.22 -1.45 -1.32
CA LEU A 44 -5.60 -0.64 -0.16
C LEU A 44 -4.40 0.13 0.42
N PHE A 45 -3.22 -0.49 0.46
CA PHE A 45 -1.98 0.15 0.87
C PHE A 45 -1.64 1.32 -0.04
N MET A 46 -1.68 1.11 -1.36
CA MET A 46 -1.39 2.13 -2.36
C MET A 46 -2.39 3.30 -2.32
N ILE A 47 -3.67 3.03 -2.00
CA ILE A 47 -4.68 4.06 -1.75
C ILE A 47 -4.34 4.87 -0.50
N SER A 48 -3.99 4.21 0.61
CA SER A 48 -3.54 4.85 1.84
C SER A 48 -2.35 5.80 1.60
N ASP A 49 -1.37 5.35 0.82
CA ASP A 49 -0.19 6.14 0.47
C ASP A 49 -0.48 7.32 -0.45
N SER A 50 -1.42 7.14 -1.38
CA SER A 50 -1.88 8.23 -2.25
C SER A 50 -2.55 9.34 -1.43
N ILE A 51 -3.35 8.96 -0.42
CA ILE A 51 -3.98 9.89 0.52
C ILE A 51 -2.92 10.58 1.38
N LEU A 52 -1.92 9.85 1.87
CA LEU A 52 -0.80 10.42 2.64
C LEU A 52 0.01 11.43 1.81
N ALA A 53 0.27 11.13 0.55
CA ALA A 53 0.96 12.04 -0.36
C ALA A 53 0.14 13.32 -0.62
N LEU A 54 -1.17 13.18 -0.86
CA LEU A 54 -2.08 14.33 -1.00
C LEU A 54 -2.09 15.21 0.26
N ASN A 55 -2.15 14.59 1.44
CA ASN A 55 -2.12 15.30 2.73
C ASN A 55 -0.82 16.11 2.91
N LYS A 56 0.32 15.53 2.51
CA LYS A 56 1.65 16.09 2.73
C LYS A 56 2.07 17.13 1.70
N PHE A 57 1.55 17.05 0.46
CA PHE A 57 1.98 17.90 -0.66
C PHE A 57 0.93 18.89 -1.17
N TYR A 58 -0.36 18.67 -0.89
CA TYR A 58 -1.43 19.53 -1.41
C TYR A 58 -2.05 20.40 -0.32
N GLN A 59 -2.87 19.83 0.56
CA GLN A 59 -3.45 20.51 1.72
C GLN A 59 -3.76 19.51 2.84
N PRO A 60 -3.58 19.89 4.12
CA PRO A 60 -4.00 19.06 5.23
C PRO A 60 -5.54 19.00 5.27
N LEU A 61 -6.10 17.92 4.77
CA LEU A 61 -7.53 17.65 4.83
C LEU A 61 -7.91 17.30 6.29
N PRO A 62 -9.00 17.83 6.85
CA PRO A 62 -9.47 17.39 8.16
C PRO A 62 -9.87 15.90 8.09
N PHE A 63 -9.49 15.12 9.11
CA PHE A 63 -9.68 13.66 9.23
C PHE A 63 -8.85 12.74 8.32
N THR A 64 -7.84 13.27 7.63
CA THR A 64 -6.99 12.45 6.74
C THR A 64 -6.25 11.33 7.49
N ASP A 65 -5.74 11.63 8.69
CA ASP A 65 -5.00 10.65 9.49
C ASP A 65 -5.86 9.43 9.86
N PHE A 66 -7.15 9.64 10.15
CA PHE A 66 -8.08 8.54 10.44
C PHE A 66 -8.31 7.68 9.18
N SER A 67 -8.54 8.30 8.03
CA SER A 67 -8.75 7.58 6.78
C SER A 67 -7.51 6.83 6.31
N ILE A 68 -6.32 7.39 6.55
CA ILE A 68 -5.03 6.73 6.30
C ILE A 68 -4.90 5.50 7.21
N MET A 69 -5.02 5.66 8.53
CA MET A 69 -4.88 4.52 9.45
C MET A 69 -5.94 3.45 9.24
N PHE A 70 -7.16 3.82 8.85
CA PHE A 70 -8.22 2.88 8.52
C PHE A 70 -7.85 2.05 7.28
N THR A 71 -7.53 2.69 6.16
CA THR A 71 -7.16 1.99 4.91
C THR A 71 -5.87 1.18 5.09
N TYR A 72 -4.90 1.71 5.83
CA TYR A 72 -3.67 1.02 6.20
C TYR A 72 -3.92 -0.24 7.04
N GLY A 73 -4.78 -0.17 8.06
CA GLY A 73 -5.12 -1.32 8.90
C GLY A 73 -5.74 -2.45 8.09
N PHE A 74 -6.69 -2.13 7.19
CA PHE A 74 -7.26 -3.11 6.28
C PHE A 74 -6.20 -3.67 5.32
N ALA A 75 -5.33 -2.83 4.77
CA ALA A 75 -4.24 -3.28 3.91
C ALA A 75 -3.36 -4.32 4.59
N GLN A 76 -2.91 -4.03 5.82
CA GLN A 76 -2.08 -4.94 6.60
C GLN A 76 -2.80 -6.25 6.93
N LEU A 77 -4.07 -6.18 7.35
CA LEU A 77 -4.88 -7.37 7.63
C LEU A 77 -4.97 -8.28 6.40
N PHE A 78 -5.26 -7.72 5.22
CA PHE A 78 -5.36 -8.50 3.99
C PHE A 78 -4.02 -9.08 3.54
N ILE A 79 -2.92 -8.33 3.68
CA ILE A 79 -1.57 -8.82 3.38
C ILE A 79 -1.21 -9.99 4.31
N VAL A 80 -1.39 -9.83 5.62
CA VAL A 80 -1.05 -10.86 6.62
C VAL A 80 -1.93 -12.10 6.48
N LEU A 81 -3.24 -11.93 6.31
CA LEU A 81 -4.17 -13.05 6.07
C LEU A 81 -3.84 -13.78 4.78
N GLY A 82 -3.50 -13.04 3.72
CA GLY A 82 -3.10 -13.63 2.46
C GLY A 82 -1.80 -14.43 2.60
N LEU A 83 -0.80 -13.94 3.34
CA LEU A 83 0.44 -14.66 3.62
C LEU A 83 0.21 -15.90 4.50
N LEU A 84 -0.59 -15.82 5.56
CA LEU A 84 -0.93 -16.95 6.43
C LEU A 84 -1.71 -18.06 5.71
N LYS A 85 -2.45 -17.70 4.66
CA LYS A 85 -3.25 -18.65 3.87
C LYS A 85 -2.48 -19.32 2.74
N GLN A 86 -1.17 -19.07 2.66
CA GLN A 86 -0.27 -19.77 1.76
C GLN A 86 0.17 -21.09 2.44
N PRO A 87 -0.17 -22.27 1.89
CA PRO A 87 0.33 -23.55 2.39
C PRO A 87 1.82 -23.76 2.12
#